data_AF-A0A1X7SQ03-F1
#
_entry.id   AF-A0A1X7SQ03-F1
#
_cell.length_a   1.000
_cell.length_b   1.000
_cell.length_c   1.000
_cell.angle_alpha   90.00
_cell.angle_beta   90.00
_cell.angle_gamma   90.00
#
_symmetry.space_group_name_H-M   'P 1'
#
loop_
_entity.id
_entity.type
_entity.pdbx_description
1 polymer ?
#
loop_
_entity_poly.entity_id
_entity_poly.type
_entity_poly.pdbx_seq_one_letter_code
_entity_poly.pdbx_strand_id
1 'polypeptide(L)'
;MSILRLIIHEDLVGFFECDTRITGRALADKITATLMDFYLNLSFLRGQGYDGAGNMAGSVKGTAALITEEYPLALYLHCALHCLNLAVVKSLQSTN
;
A
#
# COMPACT_ATOMS: atom_id res chain seq x y z
N MET A 1 -6.76 36.09 -2.05
CA MET A 1 -6.03 34.80 -2.06
C MET A 1 -6.77 33.84 -1.15
N SER A 2 -7.70 33.06 -1.69
CA SER A 2 -8.55 32.16 -0.92
C SER A 2 -7.73 30.92 -0.57
N ILE A 3 -7.53 30.63 0.71
CA ILE A 3 -6.92 29.38 1.15
C ILE A 3 -7.91 28.27 0.81
N LEU A 4 -7.56 27.42 -0.16
CA LEU A 4 -8.28 26.15 -0.40
C LEU A 4 -8.12 25.31 0.86
N ARG A 5 -9.23 25.16 1.61
CA ARG A 5 -9.28 24.32 2.78
C ARG A 5 -9.30 22.87 2.31
N LEU A 6 -8.20 22.15 2.51
CA LEU A 6 -8.15 20.71 2.27
C LEU A 6 -8.97 20.00 3.35
N ILE A 7 -10.01 19.29 2.94
CA ILE A 7 -10.76 18.38 3.81
C ILE A 7 -10.33 16.97 3.40
N ILE A 8 -9.78 16.22 4.34
CA ILE A 8 -9.36 14.84 4.14
C ILE A 8 -10.57 13.95 4.36
N HIS A 9 -10.80 13.04 3.41
CA HIS A 9 -11.83 12.00 3.48
C HIS A 9 -11.16 10.64 3.36
N GLU A 10 -11.56 9.72 4.24
CA GLU A 10 -11.10 8.34 4.23
C GLU A 10 -12.32 7.44 4.06
N ASP A 11 -12.34 6.69 2.96
CA ASP A 11 -13.44 5.79 2.62
C ASP A 11 -12.92 4.36 2.47
N LEU A 12 -13.64 3.40 3.05
CA LEU A 12 -13.39 1.98 2.82
C LEU A 12 -13.94 1.60 1.44
N VAL A 13 -13.04 1.30 0.51
CA VAL A 13 -13.39 0.91 -0.87
C VAL A 13 -13.99 -0.51 -0.91
N GLY A 14 -13.44 -1.44 -0.14
CA GLY A 14 -13.95 -2.82 -0.05
C GLY A 14 -12.87 -3.86 0.23
N PHE A 15 -13.28 -5.13 0.20
CA PHE A 15 -12.40 -6.29 0.27
C PHE A 15 -12.40 -6.99 -1.08
N PHE A 16 -11.20 -7.23 -1.63
CA PHE A 16 -11.02 -7.82 -2.95
C PHE A 16 -10.27 -9.14 -2.81
N GLU A 17 -10.89 -10.22 -3.29
CA GLU A 17 -10.27 -11.53 -3.26
C GLU A 17 -9.08 -11.59 -4.24
N CYS A 18 -7.98 -12.18 -3.78
CA CYS A 18 -6.79 -12.47 -4.57
C CYS A 18 -6.79 -13.97 -4.93
N ASP A 19 -7.73 -14.33 -5.81
CA ASP A 19 -8.12 -15.71 -6.17
C ASP A 19 -7.04 -16.52 -6.91
N THR A 20 -6.14 -15.84 -7.62
CA THR A 20 -5.24 -16.48 -8.59
C THR A 20 -3.79 -16.54 -8.11
N ARG A 21 -3.21 -15.42 -7.67
CA ARG A 21 -1.82 -15.33 -7.20
C ARG A 21 -1.63 -14.18 -6.20
N ILE A 22 -0.64 -14.34 -5.32
CA ILE A 22 -0.24 -13.34 -4.31
C ILE A 22 1.19 -12.79 -4.55
N THR A 23 1.68 -12.82 -5.79
CA THR A 23 2.97 -12.21 -6.13
C THR A 23 2.84 -10.68 -6.14
N GLY A 24 3.95 -9.95 -5.98
CA GLY A 24 3.89 -8.48 -5.99
C GLY A 24 3.32 -7.89 -7.28
N ARG A 25 3.58 -8.51 -8.45
CA ARG A 25 2.94 -8.10 -9.72
C ARG A 25 1.43 -8.33 -9.69
N ALA A 26 0.98 -9.52 -9.29
CA ALA A 26 -0.45 -9.84 -9.26
C ALA A 26 -1.22 -8.91 -8.31
N LEU A 27 -0.62 -8.59 -7.16
CA LEU A 27 -1.19 -7.65 -6.19
C LEU A 27 -1.19 -6.21 -6.72
N ALA A 28 -0.11 -5.77 -7.37
CA ALA A 28 -0.07 -4.46 -8.02
C ALA A 28 -1.18 -4.33 -9.08
N ASP A 29 -1.35 -5.35 -9.93
CA ASP A 29 -2.37 -5.38 -10.98
C ASP A 29 -3.78 -5.32 -10.41
N LYS A 30 -4.02 -6.12 -9.37
CA LYS A 30 -5.32 -6.15 -8.72
C LYS A 30 -5.65 -4.79 -8.11
N ILE A 31 -4.69 -4.15 -7.43
CA ILE A 31 -4.88 -2.84 -6.81
C ILE A 31 -5.15 -1.76 -7.87
N THR A 32 -4.30 -1.66 -8.89
CA THR A 32 -4.47 -0.61 -9.91
C THR A 32 -5.74 -0.80 -10.72
N ALA A 33 -6.05 -2.03 -11.13
CA ALA A 33 -7.31 -2.34 -11.82
C ALA A 33 -8.53 -1.99 -10.97
N THR A 34 -8.51 -2.37 -9.68
CA THR A 34 -9.60 -2.03 -8.76
C THR A 34 -9.80 -0.52 -8.65
N LEU A 35 -8.73 0.25 -8.44
CA LEU A 35 -8.82 1.71 -8.36
C LEU A 35 -9.36 2.34 -9.66
N MET A 36 -8.98 1.79 -10.82
CA MET A 36 -9.52 2.20 -12.11
C MET A 36 -11.02 1.86 -12.25
N ASP A 37 -11.47 0.71 -11.73
CA ASP A 37 -12.89 0.32 -11.72
C ASP A 37 -13.74 1.27 -10.85
N PHE A 38 -13.13 1.90 -9.83
CA PHE A 38 -13.75 3.00 -9.06
C PHE A 38 -13.65 4.36 -9.75
N TYR A 39 -13.23 4.41 -11.01
CA TYR A 39 -13.03 5.63 -11.80
C TYR A 39 -12.03 6.61 -11.18
N LEU A 40 -11.09 6.12 -10.36
CA LEU A 40 -10.03 6.93 -9.80
C LEU A 40 -8.89 7.11 -10.81
N ASN A 41 -8.49 8.36 -11.06
CA ASN A 41 -7.36 8.65 -11.92
C ASN A 41 -6.04 8.45 -11.15
N LEU A 42 -5.32 7.37 -11.48
CA LEU A 42 -4.05 7.02 -10.85
C LEU A 42 -2.91 8.03 -11.09
N SER A 43 -3.06 8.98 -12.02
CA SER A 43 -2.13 10.12 -12.13
C SER A 43 -2.13 11.00 -10.87
N PHE A 44 -3.19 10.92 -10.05
CA PHE A 44 -3.31 11.56 -8.75
C PHE A 44 -2.94 10.64 -7.58
N LEU A 45 -2.47 9.42 -7.82
CA LEU A 45 -1.94 8.57 -6.76
C LEU A 45 -0.68 9.23 -6.18
N ARG A 46 -0.68 9.48 -4.87
CA ARG A 46 0.42 10.15 -4.13
C ARG A 46 1.05 9.30 -3.04
N GLY A 47 0.38 8.23 -2.65
CA GLY A 47 0.86 7.39 -1.57
C GLY A 47 0.23 6.02 -1.62
N GLN A 48 0.97 5.05 -1.10
CA GLN A 48 0.56 3.67 -0.94
C GLN A 48 1.13 3.13 0.38
N GLY A 49 0.31 2.48 1.18
CA GLY A 49 0.69 1.97 2.49
C GLY A 49 0.51 0.46 2.58
N TYR A 50 1.60 -0.29 2.81
CA TYR A 50 1.55 -1.76 2.92
C TYR A 50 2.36 -2.29 4.10
N ASP A 51 2.17 -3.57 4.42
CA ASP A 51 3.00 -4.27 5.40
C ASP A 51 4.41 -4.58 4.89
N GLY A 52 5.24 -5.17 5.75
CA GLY A 52 6.64 -5.49 5.43
C GLY A 52 6.83 -6.79 4.65
N ALA A 53 5.77 -7.44 4.15
CA ALA A 53 5.90 -8.71 3.45
C ALA A 53 6.66 -8.52 2.13
N GLY A 54 7.48 -9.50 1.73
CA GLY A 54 8.33 -9.38 0.54
C GLY A 54 7.58 -9.10 -0.77
N ASN A 55 6.37 -9.64 -0.92
CA ASN A 55 5.52 -9.36 -2.08
C ASN A 55 4.89 -7.96 -2.05
N MET A 56 4.86 -7.29 -0.90
CA MET A 56 4.39 -5.91 -0.76
C MET A 56 5.55 -4.92 -0.82
N ALA A 57 6.50 -5.05 0.11
CA ALA A 57 7.60 -4.13 0.37
C ALA A 57 8.90 -4.44 -0.39
N GLY A 58 8.95 -5.53 -1.16
CA GLY A 58 10.15 -5.91 -1.92
C GLY A 58 10.59 -4.81 -2.88
N SER A 59 11.87 -4.45 -2.86
CA SER A 59 12.42 -3.30 -3.59
C SER A 59 12.45 -3.46 -5.13
N VAL A 60 12.34 -4.69 -5.64
CA VAL A 60 12.42 -4.98 -7.09
C VAL A 60 11.11 -5.56 -7.63
N LYS A 61 10.54 -6.54 -6.93
CA LYS A 61 9.32 -7.25 -7.37
C LYS A 61 8.15 -7.11 -6.39
N GLY A 62 8.30 -6.24 -5.38
CA GLY A 62 7.21 -5.95 -4.46
C GLY A 62 6.18 -5.04 -5.11
N THR A 63 4.94 -5.17 -4.66
CA THR A 63 3.79 -4.34 -5.07
C THR A 63 4.14 -2.85 -5.04
N ALA A 64 4.76 -2.39 -3.95
CA ALA A 64 5.17 -1.00 -3.77
C ALA A 64 6.13 -0.52 -4.85
N ALA A 65 7.16 -1.31 -5.15
CA ALA A 65 8.16 -0.95 -6.15
C ALA A 65 7.54 -0.87 -7.55
N LEU A 66 6.71 -1.85 -7.91
CA LEU A 66 6.04 -1.92 -9.22
C LEU A 66 5.06 -0.76 -9.43
N ILE A 67 4.24 -0.43 -8.43
CA ILE A 67 3.33 0.72 -8.52
C ILE A 67 4.11 2.03 -8.58
N THR A 68 5.22 2.16 -7.85
CA THR A 68 6.07 3.37 -7.90
C THR A 68 6.76 3.51 -9.27
N GLU A 69 7.14 2.41 -9.91
CA GLU A 69 7.73 2.43 -11.25
C GLU A 69 6.76 3.01 -12.29
N GLU A 70 5.48 2.64 -12.23
CA GLU A 70 4.44 3.15 -13.14
C GLU A 70 3.91 4.53 -12.73
N TYR A 71 3.81 4.79 -11.43
CA TYR A 71 3.32 6.03 -10.83
C TYR A 71 4.38 6.61 -9.86
N PRO A 72 5.39 7.35 -10.35
CA PRO A 72 6.54 7.79 -9.55
C PRO A 72 6.22 8.66 -8.33
N LEU A 73 5.03 9.26 -8.30
CA LEU A 73 4.55 10.08 -7.18
C LEU A 73 3.84 9.25 -6.10
N ALA A 74 3.59 7.96 -6.31
CA ALA A 74 2.93 7.05 -5.37
C ALA A 74 3.92 6.53 -4.32
N LEU A 75 4.25 7.36 -3.34
CA LEU A 75 5.27 7.04 -2.34
C LEU A 75 4.84 5.85 -1.45
N TYR A 76 5.76 4.90 -1.27
CA TYR A 76 5.56 3.78 -0.36
C TYR A 76 5.78 4.19 1.10
N LEU A 77 4.78 3.89 1.93
CA LEU A 77 4.84 3.99 3.38
C LEU A 77 4.71 2.60 4.00
N HIS A 78 5.69 2.23 4.83
CA HIS A 78 5.62 1.00 5.60
C HIS A 78 4.63 1.15 6.76
N CYS A 79 3.73 0.19 6.91
CA CYS A 79 2.66 0.22 7.91
C CYS A 79 3.22 0.30 9.34
N ALA A 80 2.94 1.42 10.03
CA ALA A 80 3.39 1.64 11.41
C ALA A 80 2.85 0.60 12.40
N LEU A 81 1.64 0.08 12.18
CA LEU A 81 1.06 -0.97 13.01
C LEU A 81 1.83 -2.29 12.88
N HIS A 82 2.34 -2.60 11.68
CA HIS A 82 3.19 -3.75 11.48
C HIS A 82 4.52 -3.60 12.23
N CYS A 83 5.15 -2.42 12.17
CA CYS A 83 6.35 -2.11 12.96
C CYS A 83 6.11 -2.25 14.46
N LEU A 84 4.98 -1.74 14.96
CA LEU A 84 4.60 -1.85 16.36
C LEU A 84 4.42 -3.31 16.77
N ASN A 85 3.67 -4.09 15.99
CA ASN A 85 3.47 -5.50 16.27
C ASN A 85 4.80 -6.26 16.33
N LEU A 86 5.71 -6.01 15.38
CA LEU A 86 7.04 -6.61 15.39
C LEU A 86 7.86 -6.20 16.63
N ALA A 87 7.80 -4.94 17.05
CA ALA A 87 8.51 -4.46 18.24
C ALA A 87 8.01 -5.19 19.50
N VAL A 88 6.69 -5.25 19.68
CA VAL A 88 6.07 -5.93 20.83
C VAL A 88 6.43 -7.41 20.88
N VAL A 89 6.28 -8.13 19.75
CA VAL A 89 6.60 -9.56 19.67
C VAL A 89 8.07 -9.81 20.00
N LYS A 90 8.99 -8.99 19.46
CA LYS A 90 10.42 -9.11 19.76
C LYS A 90 10.75 -8.87 21.23
N SER A 91 10.14 -7.86 21.85
CA SER A 91 10.35 -7.56 23.27
C SER A 91 9.93 -8.72 24.17
N LEU A 92 8.83 -9.41 23.83
CA LEU A 92 8.38 -10.59 24.59
C LEU A 92 9.30 -11.79 24.38
N GLN A 93 9.85 -11.98 23.17
CA GLN A 93 10.78 -13.06 22.86
C GLN A 93 12.15 -12.89 23.53
N SER A 94 12.62 -11.65 23.75
CA SER A 94 13.88 -11.37 24.45
C SER A 94 13.82 -11.54 25.97
N THR A 95 12.68 -11.94 26.53
CA THR A 95 12.49 -12.10 27.99
C THR A 95 12.56 -13.57 28.44
N ASN A 96 13.01 -14.47 27.57
CA ASN A 96 13.41 -15.85 27.89
C ASN A 96 14.93 -16.00 27.76
#